data_AF-A0A6A4Z9W5-F1
#
_entry.id   AF-A0A6A4Z9W5-F1
#
_cell.length_a   1.000
_cell.length_b   1.000
_cell.length_c   1.000
_cell.angle_alpha   90.00
_cell.angle_beta   90.00
_cell.angle_gamma   90.00
#
_symmetry.space_group_name_H-M   'P 1'
#
loop_
_entity.id
_entity.type
_entity.pdbx_description
1 polymer ?
#
loop_
_entity_poly.entity_id
_entity_poly.type
_entity_poly.pdbx_seq_one_letter_code
_entity_poly.pdbx_strand_id
1 'polypeptide(L)'
;MANTNARHQRCLAKETQNGAVYLEAVLRNVEWTTLLSCWNTSLTIGVFSYLQTSTQGQAWLATTAQAWPTVASEVAYWTSVGITTYETQWQNYKQLGVAETFAVQNAFGFTYPLTIKRTRGALTLGASATSFKMYWSFASDLWAVATNTTMLGGLHLIRESPQFAFTNFSLASALAQNATLPAPLGPGLNLVHDTIGPFGSIDAKRVACPDALRQVYRNLTEALVLLVNVN
;
A
#
# COMPACT_ATOMS: atom_id res chain seq x y z
N MET A 1 7.28 0.61 -7.22
CA MET A 1 8.12 -0.19 -8.15
C MET A 1 7.22 -1.12 -8.95
N ALA A 2 7.28 -1.05 -10.27
CA ALA A 2 6.35 -1.78 -11.14
C ALA A 2 6.96 -3.09 -11.63
N ASN A 3 6.29 -4.21 -11.36
CA ASN A 3 6.70 -5.55 -11.78
C ASN A 3 6.50 -5.82 -13.29
N THR A 4 5.69 -5.01 -13.99
CA THR A 4 5.50 -5.12 -15.45
C THR A 4 5.61 -3.75 -16.13
N ASN A 5 5.98 -3.73 -17.42
CA ASN A 5 6.03 -2.48 -18.19
C ASN A 5 4.64 -1.84 -18.29
N ALA A 6 3.59 -2.63 -18.49
CA ALA A 6 2.22 -2.13 -18.53
C ALA A 6 1.83 -1.42 -17.22
N ARG A 7 2.20 -1.98 -16.05
CA ARG A 7 1.97 -1.33 -14.76
C ARG A 7 2.77 -0.03 -14.61
N HIS A 8 4.02 -0.02 -15.08
CA HIS A 8 4.84 1.19 -15.09
C HIS A 8 4.19 2.32 -15.91
N GLN A 9 3.76 2.02 -17.14
CA GLN A 9 3.08 3.00 -18.00
C GLN A 9 1.76 3.50 -17.40
N ARG A 10 0.96 2.61 -16.79
CA ARG A 10 -0.25 3.04 -16.06
C ARG A 10 0.07 3.99 -14.91
N CYS A 11 1.14 3.72 -14.16
CA CYS A 11 1.59 4.56 -13.05
C CYS A 11 1.96 5.96 -13.55
N LEU A 12 2.74 6.05 -14.63
CA LEU A 12 3.09 7.33 -15.27
C LEU A 12 1.87 8.09 -15.80
N ALA A 13 0.86 7.38 -16.31
CA ALA A 13 -0.33 8.01 -16.86
C ALA A 13 -1.33 8.47 -15.80
N LYS A 14 -1.37 7.85 -14.61
CA LYS A 14 -2.50 8.02 -13.66
C LYS A 14 -2.12 8.31 -12.22
N GLU A 15 -0.88 8.05 -11.80
CA GLU A 15 -0.49 8.06 -10.38
C GLU A 15 0.65 9.02 -10.06
N THR A 16 1.06 9.88 -11.00
CA THR A 16 2.21 10.78 -10.80
C THR A 16 2.00 11.80 -9.69
N GLN A 17 0.75 12.14 -9.38
CA GLN A 17 0.40 13.03 -8.27
C GLN A 17 0.22 12.29 -6.93
N ASN A 18 0.29 10.96 -6.92
CA ASN A 18 0.06 10.13 -5.74
C ASN A 18 1.40 9.75 -5.08
N GLY A 19 1.70 10.34 -3.93
CA GLY A 19 2.93 10.08 -3.17
C GLY A 19 3.11 8.60 -2.80
N ALA A 20 2.03 7.82 -2.71
CA ALA A 20 2.07 6.42 -2.31
C ALA A 20 2.76 5.49 -3.34
N VAL A 21 2.95 5.91 -4.59
CA VAL A 21 3.66 5.10 -5.60
C VAL A 21 5.18 5.33 -5.62
N TYR A 22 5.66 6.36 -4.92
CA TYR A 22 7.07 6.73 -4.85
C TYR A 22 7.72 6.17 -3.59
N LEU A 23 8.77 5.36 -3.75
CA LEU A 23 9.51 4.81 -2.61
C LEU A 23 10.17 5.92 -1.77
N GLU A 24 10.64 6.98 -2.43
CA GLU A 24 11.24 8.14 -1.77
C GLU A 24 10.32 8.77 -0.72
N ALA A 25 9.04 8.92 -1.03
CA ALA A 25 8.05 9.50 -0.12
C ALA A 25 7.97 8.74 1.21
N VAL A 26 8.13 7.42 1.18
CA VAL A 26 8.18 6.60 2.41
C VAL A 26 9.52 6.75 3.12
N LEU A 27 10.63 6.65 2.37
CA LEU A 27 11.98 6.66 2.94
C LEU A 27 12.38 8.02 3.55
N ARG A 28 11.79 9.12 3.09
CA ARG A 28 11.96 10.46 3.70
C ARG A 28 11.16 10.65 4.99
N ASN A 29 10.19 9.79 5.26
CA ASN A 29 9.23 9.94 6.37
C ASN A 29 9.33 8.80 7.40
N VAL A 30 10.49 8.15 7.49
CA VAL A 30 10.74 7.04 8.42
C VAL A 30 12.06 7.23 9.14
N GLU A 31 12.12 6.80 10.40
CA GLU A 31 13.37 6.76 11.14
C GLU A 31 14.23 5.60 10.60
N TRP A 32 15.36 5.94 9.99
CA TRP A 32 16.19 5.00 9.23
C TRP A 32 16.80 3.90 10.10
N THR A 33 17.18 4.18 11.36
CA THR A 33 17.74 3.16 12.25
C THR A 33 16.73 2.04 12.50
N THR A 34 15.49 2.42 12.79
CA THR A 34 14.35 1.52 13.01
C THR A 34 13.99 0.78 11.72
N LEU A 35 13.93 1.49 10.59
CA LEU A 35 13.68 0.87 9.28
C LEU A 35 14.71 -0.22 8.99
N LEU A 36 16.00 0.12 9.09
CA LEU A 36 17.09 -0.78 8.76
C LEU A 36 17.20 -1.94 9.75
N SER A 37 16.81 -1.76 11.01
CA SER A 37 16.79 -2.87 11.98
C SER A 37 15.95 -4.07 11.51
N CYS A 38 14.87 -3.82 10.77
CA CYS A 38 14.00 -4.88 10.23
C CYS A 38 14.23 -5.16 8.74
N TRP A 39 14.56 -4.15 7.93
CA TRP A 39 14.49 -4.24 6.47
C TRP A 39 15.83 -4.06 5.76
N ASN A 40 16.94 -3.91 6.48
CA ASN A 40 18.25 -3.60 5.87
C ASN A 40 18.62 -4.58 4.76
N THR A 41 18.57 -5.89 5.02
CA THR A 41 18.93 -6.91 4.03
C THR A 41 18.03 -6.83 2.79
N SER A 42 16.71 -6.76 2.99
CA SER A 42 15.75 -6.71 1.87
C SER A 42 15.86 -5.44 1.04
N LEU A 43 15.99 -4.28 1.69
CA LEU A 43 16.15 -3.01 0.99
C LEU A 43 17.51 -2.93 0.29
N THR A 44 18.56 -3.48 0.90
CA THR A 44 19.89 -3.54 0.30
C THR A 44 19.86 -4.36 -0.97
N ILE A 45 19.32 -5.59 -0.92
CA ILE A 45 19.21 -6.46 -2.09
C ILE A 45 18.26 -5.84 -3.12
N GLY A 46 17.04 -5.50 -2.72
CA GLY A 46 16.01 -5.08 -3.67
C GLY A 46 16.27 -3.71 -4.30
N VAL A 47 16.98 -2.81 -3.62
CA VAL A 47 17.02 -1.39 -4.00
C VAL A 47 18.43 -0.79 -3.88
N PHE A 48 19.02 -0.80 -2.69
CA PHE A 48 20.18 0.05 -2.41
C PHE A 48 21.47 -0.40 -3.10
N SER A 49 21.70 -1.72 -3.24
CA SER A 49 22.88 -2.28 -3.91
C SER A 49 23.04 -1.74 -5.33
N TYR A 50 21.96 -1.72 -6.10
CA TYR A 50 21.97 -1.21 -7.46
C TYR A 50 22.14 0.31 -7.49
N LEU A 51 21.47 1.06 -6.60
CA LEU A 51 21.65 2.52 -6.52
C LEU A 51 23.10 2.91 -6.22
N GLN A 52 23.80 2.13 -5.38
CA GLN A 52 25.21 2.35 -5.08
C GLN A 52 26.14 2.21 -6.30
N THR A 53 25.70 1.60 -7.39
CA THR A 53 26.50 1.46 -8.61
C THR A 53 26.63 2.76 -9.43
N SER A 54 25.87 3.79 -9.09
CA SER A 54 25.87 5.07 -9.80
C SER A 54 26.02 6.26 -8.85
N THR A 55 26.68 7.32 -9.31
CA THR A 55 26.81 8.57 -8.53
C THR A 55 25.46 9.20 -8.21
N GLN A 56 24.51 9.14 -9.16
CA GLN A 56 23.15 9.64 -8.95
C GLN A 56 22.41 8.86 -7.86
N GLY A 57 22.50 7.53 -7.87
CA GLY A 57 21.85 6.68 -6.87
C GLY A 57 22.46 6.85 -5.47
N GLN A 58 23.79 7.00 -5.37
CA GLN A 58 24.46 7.34 -4.10
C GLN A 58 23.99 8.69 -3.54
N ALA A 59 23.92 9.72 -4.39
CA ALA A 59 23.42 11.04 -3.98
C ALA A 59 21.95 11.00 -3.55
N TRP A 60 21.11 10.25 -4.27
CA TRP A 60 19.71 10.05 -3.92
C TRP A 60 19.56 9.34 -2.56
N LEU A 61 20.36 8.30 -2.27
CA LEU A 61 20.34 7.62 -0.98
C LEU A 61 20.74 8.56 0.17
N ALA A 62 21.82 9.32 0.00
CA ALA A 62 22.31 10.24 1.01
C ALA A 62 21.27 11.35 1.34
N THR A 63 20.68 11.93 0.30
CA THR A 63 19.66 13.00 0.45
C THR A 63 18.35 12.47 1.03
N THR A 64 17.93 11.27 0.65
CA THR A 64 16.71 10.63 1.17
C THR A 64 16.86 10.25 2.64
N ALA A 65 18.01 9.71 3.04
CA ALA A 65 18.25 9.29 4.42
C ALA A 65 18.35 10.45 5.43
N GLN A 66 18.80 11.61 4.95
CA GLN A 66 18.94 12.82 5.76
C GLN A 66 17.72 13.75 5.65
N ALA A 67 16.70 13.37 4.88
CA ALA A 67 15.43 14.07 4.88
C ALA A 67 14.75 13.81 6.23
N TRP A 68 15.02 14.68 7.21
CA TRP A 68 14.27 14.77 8.46
C TRP A 68 13.44 16.05 8.47
N PRO A 69 12.47 16.18 7.55
CA PRO A 69 11.73 17.40 7.41
C PRO A 69 10.78 17.59 8.60
N THR A 70 10.54 18.85 8.96
CA THR A 70 9.27 19.20 9.60
C THR A 70 8.12 18.82 8.66
N VAL A 71 6.94 18.55 9.19
CA VAL A 71 5.76 18.26 8.36
C VAL A 71 5.54 19.34 7.31
N ALA A 72 5.74 20.62 7.67
CA ALA A 72 5.58 21.74 6.73
C ALA A 72 6.58 21.69 5.57
N SER A 73 7.85 21.39 5.82
CA SER A 73 8.86 21.28 4.75
C SER A 73 8.62 20.08 3.84
N GLU A 74 8.10 18.96 4.36
CA GLU A 74 7.79 17.81 3.52
C GLU A 74 6.57 18.08 2.64
N VAL A 75 5.53 18.71 3.19
CA VAL A 75 4.37 19.16 2.40
C VAL A 75 4.81 20.12 1.29
N ALA A 76 5.71 21.06 1.59
CA ALA A 76 6.26 21.98 0.60
C ALA A 76 7.05 21.24 -0.50
N TYR A 77 7.85 20.23 -0.13
CA TYR A 77 8.59 19.39 -1.09
C TYR A 77 7.64 18.60 -1.98
N TRP A 78 6.67 17.88 -1.41
CA TRP A 78 5.68 17.12 -2.19
C TRP A 78 4.93 18.03 -3.16
N THR A 79 4.48 19.19 -2.69
CA THR A 79 3.76 20.15 -3.52
C THR A 79 4.63 20.71 -4.64
N SER A 80 5.92 20.97 -4.41
CA SER A 80 6.83 21.52 -5.43
C SER A 80 7.11 20.54 -6.57
N VAL A 81 6.99 19.24 -6.31
CA VAL A 81 7.11 18.18 -7.34
C VAL A 81 5.76 17.66 -7.85
N GLY A 82 4.66 18.33 -7.48
CA GLY A 82 3.32 18.03 -8.00
C GLY A 82 2.62 16.83 -7.34
N ILE A 83 3.09 16.36 -6.20
CA ILE A 83 2.40 15.35 -5.38
C ILE A 83 1.31 16.04 -4.56
N THR A 84 0.07 15.58 -4.71
CA THR A 84 -1.11 16.19 -4.07
C THR A 84 -1.92 15.19 -3.25
N THR A 85 -1.74 13.88 -3.46
CA THR A 85 -2.49 12.84 -2.75
C THR A 85 -1.56 11.75 -2.22
N TYR A 86 -2.05 10.99 -1.24
CA TYR A 86 -1.40 9.79 -0.76
C TYR A 86 -2.45 8.68 -0.63
N GLU A 87 -2.69 7.98 -1.74
CA GLU A 87 -3.70 6.94 -1.86
C GLU A 87 -3.06 5.56 -1.92
N THR A 88 -3.25 4.78 -0.87
CA THR A 88 -2.77 3.39 -0.82
C THR A 88 -3.71 2.44 -1.56
N GLN A 89 -3.16 1.33 -2.04
CA GLN A 89 -3.98 0.28 -2.65
C GLN A 89 -4.91 -0.36 -1.63
N TRP A 90 -6.10 -0.72 -2.09
CA TRP A 90 -7.04 -1.47 -1.27
C TRP A 90 -6.54 -2.90 -1.04
N GLN A 91 -6.71 -3.36 0.19
CA GLN A 91 -6.37 -4.71 0.61
C GLN A 91 -7.30 -5.19 1.73
N ASN A 92 -7.36 -6.50 1.95
CA ASN A 92 -8.21 -7.13 2.97
C ASN A 92 -7.44 -7.88 4.08
N TYR A 93 -6.11 -7.77 4.13
CA TYR A 93 -5.26 -8.46 5.10
C TYR A 93 -4.89 -7.61 6.32
N LYS A 94 -5.04 -6.28 6.25
CA LYS A 94 -4.74 -5.34 7.33
C LYS A 94 -5.89 -4.36 7.52
N GLN A 95 -6.63 -4.52 8.59
CA GLN A 95 -7.64 -3.57 9.02
C GLN A 95 -6.99 -2.49 9.88
N LEU A 96 -7.15 -1.22 9.48
CA LEU A 96 -6.73 -0.09 10.30
C LEU A 96 -7.75 0.14 11.42
N GLY A 97 -7.26 0.22 12.66
CA GLY A 97 -8.06 0.63 13.80
C GLY A 97 -8.12 2.16 13.88
N VAL A 98 -9.28 2.69 14.27
CA VAL A 98 -9.47 4.11 14.54
C VAL A 98 -10.21 4.26 15.86
N ALA A 99 -9.78 5.22 16.68
CA ALA A 99 -10.52 5.64 17.86
C ALA A 99 -10.72 7.15 17.74
N GLU A 100 -11.96 7.56 17.46
CA GLU A 100 -12.36 8.95 17.34
C GLU A 100 -13.13 9.32 18.61
N THR A 101 -12.63 10.33 19.32
CA THR A 101 -13.23 10.85 20.55
C THR A 101 -13.33 12.36 20.49
N PHE A 102 -14.41 12.92 21.00
CA PHE A 102 -14.52 14.36 21.28
C PHE A 102 -14.73 14.58 22.77
N ALA A 103 -14.35 15.75 23.24
CA ALA A 103 -14.51 16.14 24.63
C ALA A 103 -15.78 16.97 24.80
N VAL A 104 -16.57 16.67 25.83
CA VAL A 104 -17.69 17.50 26.29
C VAL A 104 -17.34 18.06 27.64
N GLN A 105 -17.35 19.39 27.77
CA GLN A 105 -17.17 20.07 29.05
C GLN A 105 -18.53 20.46 29.64
N ASN A 106 -18.76 20.15 30.91
CA ASN A 106 -19.96 20.58 31.61
C ASN A 106 -19.81 22.00 32.19
N ALA A 107 -20.92 22.56 32.71
CA ALA A 107 -20.96 23.91 33.27
C ALA A 107 -20.06 24.12 34.50
N PHE A 108 -19.59 23.05 35.15
CA PHE A 108 -18.67 23.08 36.29
C PHE A 108 -17.20 22.96 35.87
N GLY A 109 -16.91 22.91 34.57
CA GLY A 109 -15.57 22.84 34.02
C GLY A 109 -14.99 21.43 33.88
N PHE A 110 -15.75 20.37 34.21
CA PHE A 110 -15.30 18.99 34.04
C PHE A 110 -15.44 18.53 32.58
N THR A 111 -14.40 17.87 32.08
CA THR A 111 -14.31 17.40 30.69
C THR A 111 -14.44 15.88 30.62
N TYR A 112 -15.34 15.39 29.76
CA TYR A 112 -15.61 13.98 29.54
C TYR A 112 -15.38 13.60 28.07
N PRO A 113 -14.58 12.55 27.78
CA PRO A 113 -14.42 12.07 26.41
C PRO A 113 -15.60 11.19 26.00
N LEU A 114 -16.23 11.51 24.87
CA LEU A 114 -17.23 10.70 24.20
C LEU A 114 -16.64 10.08 22.94
N THR A 115 -16.82 8.77 22.77
CA THR A 115 -16.31 8.03 21.60
C THR A 115 -17.32 8.10 20.46
N ILE A 116 -16.93 8.66 19.32
CA ILE A 116 -17.72 8.70 18.08
C ILE A 116 -17.62 7.35 17.37
N LYS A 117 -16.40 6.82 17.31
CA LYS A 117 -16.09 5.61 16.55
C LYS A 117 -14.92 4.90 17.18
N ARG A 118 -15.03 3.58 17.27
CA ARG A 118 -13.92 2.72 17.67
C ARG A 118 -13.92 1.47 16.80
N THR A 119 -12.91 1.33 15.95
CA THR A 119 -12.63 0.12 15.18
C THR A 119 -11.31 -0.47 15.66
N ARG A 120 -11.26 -1.80 15.84
CA ARG A 120 -10.02 -2.50 16.17
C ARG A 120 -9.19 -2.68 14.91
N GLY A 121 -7.88 -2.49 15.04
CA GLY A 121 -6.94 -2.91 14.01
C GLY A 121 -6.76 -4.42 14.05
N ALA A 122 -6.59 -5.04 12.88
CA ALA A 122 -6.34 -6.47 12.76
C ALA A 122 -5.40 -6.74 11.60
N LEU A 123 -4.56 -7.77 11.73
CA LEU A 123 -3.74 -8.29 10.64
C LEU A 123 -4.11 -9.77 10.44
N THR A 124 -4.63 -10.10 9.28
CA THR A 124 -5.05 -11.45 8.90
C THR A 124 -4.20 -11.93 7.73
N LEU A 125 -3.24 -12.81 8.01
CA LEU A 125 -2.39 -13.46 7.02
C LEU A 125 -2.94 -14.85 6.67
N GLY A 126 -2.55 -15.37 5.50
CA GLY A 126 -2.96 -16.70 5.02
C GLY A 126 -4.22 -16.67 4.16
N ALA A 127 -5.05 -17.71 4.25
CA ALA A 127 -6.15 -17.96 3.31
C ALA A 127 -7.20 -16.82 3.22
N SER A 128 -7.38 -16.05 4.30
CA SER A 128 -8.31 -14.90 4.33
C SER A 128 -7.77 -13.64 3.65
N ALA A 129 -6.45 -13.56 3.40
CA ALA A 129 -5.77 -12.44 2.73
C ALA A 129 -5.91 -12.50 1.19
N THR A 130 -7.15 -12.62 0.70
CA THR A 130 -7.43 -12.84 -0.73
C THR A 130 -6.91 -11.74 -1.65
N SER A 131 -6.74 -10.49 -1.15
CA SER A 131 -6.21 -9.38 -1.95
C SER A 131 -4.75 -9.59 -2.37
N PHE A 132 -4.00 -10.48 -1.71
CA PHE A 132 -2.61 -10.79 -2.11
C PHE A 132 -2.51 -11.39 -3.52
N LYS A 133 -3.59 -11.99 -4.05
CA LYS A 133 -3.64 -12.42 -5.45
C LYS A 133 -3.57 -11.24 -6.41
N MET A 134 -4.14 -10.08 -6.06
CA MET A 134 -4.15 -8.89 -6.91
C MET A 134 -2.77 -8.23 -6.93
N TYR A 135 -2.26 -7.88 -5.76
CA TYR A 135 -0.88 -7.49 -5.50
C TYR A 135 -0.58 -7.71 -4.01
N TRP A 136 0.54 -8.35 -3.68
CA TRP A 136 0.85 -8.78 -2.31
C TRP A 136 1.57 -7.74 -1.44
N SER A 137 1.62 -6.47 -1.89
CA SER A 137 2.33 -5.36 -1.25
C SER A 137 3.86 -5.38 -1.37
N PHE A 138 4.46 -4.21 -1.17
CA PHE A 138 5.92 -4.00 -1.26
C PHE A 138 6.70 -4.81 -0.22
N ALA A 139 6.14 -5.03 0.97
CA ALA A 139 6.77 -5.83 2.00
C ALA A 139 7.02 -7.28 1.53
N SER A 140 6.10 -7.84 0.73
CA SER A 140 6.28 -9.17 0.16
C SER A 140 7.27 -9.20 -1.00
N ASP A 141 7.37 -8.13 -1.80
CA ASP A 141 8.44 -7.99 -2.80
C ASP A 141 9.82 -8.00 -2.12
N LEU A 142 9.97 -7.24 -1.01
CA LEU A 142 11.18 -7.18 -0.20
C LEU A 142 11.54 -8.53 0.46
N TRP A 143 10.55 -9.24 0.98
CA TRP A 143 10.74 -10.60 1.50
C TRP A 143 11.19 -11.57 0.41
N ALA A 144 10.57 -11.52 -0.77
CA ALA A 144 10.88 -12.43 -1.86
C ALA A 144 12.34 -12.27 -2.31
N VAL A 145 12.79 -11.04 -2.58
CA VAL A 145 14.18 -10.82 -3.01
C VAL A 145 15.21 -11.13 -1.95
N ALA A 146 14.88 -11.02 -0.66
CA ALA A 146 15.79 -11.35 0.44
C ALA A 146 15.88 -12.86 0.73
N THR A 147 14.91 -13.64 0.26
CA THR A 147 14.80 -15.06 0.58
C THR A 147 15.36 -15.90 -0.56
N ASN A 148 16.53 -16.51 -0.34
CA ASN A 148 17.27 -17.27 -1.35
C ASN A 148 16.51 -18.46 -1.97
N THR A 149 15.53 -19.01 -1.25
CA THR A 149 14.72 -20.14 -1.74
C THR A 149 13.58 -19.71 -2.65
N THR A 150 13.29 -18.42 -2.76
CA THR A 150 12.29 -17.93 -3.71
C THR A 150 12.92 -17.75 -5.10
N MET A 151 12.08 -17.76 -6.14
CA MET A 151 12.55 -17.50 -7.50
C MET A 151 13.09 -16.09 -7.72
N LEU A 152 12.83 -15.17 -6.79
CA LEU A 152 13.27 -13.77 -6.86
C LEU A 152 14.49 -13.49 -5.97
N GLY A 153 15.00 -14.50 -5.25
CA GLY A 153 16.09 -14.37 -4.31
C GLY A 153 17.34 -13.74 -4.95
N GLY A 154 17.88 -12.70 -4.32
CA GLY A 154 19.07 -11.97 -4.78
C GLY A 154 18.83 -11.02 -5.97
N LEU A 155 17.61 -10.90 -6.47
CA LEU A 155 17.29 -10.01 -7.60
C LEU A 155 16.90 -8.60 -7.14
N HIS A 156 17.00 -7.64 -8.05
CA HIS A 156 16.72 -6.22 -7.78
C HIS A 156 15.30 -5.85 -8.21
N LEU A 157 14.68 -4.90 -7.49
CA LEU A 157 13.32 -4.38 -7.77
C LEU A 157 13.33 -3.12 -8.65
N ILE A 158 14.53 -2.63 -9.00
CA ILE A 158 14.74 -1.50 -9.91
C ILE A 158 14.80 -2.01 -11.35
N ARG A 159 13.94 -1.48 -12.22
CA ARG A 159 13.71 -1.97 -13.59
C ARG A 159 14.95 -1.88 -14.49
N GLU A 160 15.73 -0.83 -14.30
CA GLU A 160 16.94 -0.52 -15.05
C GLU A 160 18.10 -1.45 -14.68
N SER A 161 17.95 -2.21 -13.59
CA SER A 161 18.98 -3.13 -13.15
C SER A 161 19.13 -4.33 -14.08
N PRO A 162 20.36 -4.76 -14.41
CA PRO A 162 20.57 -5.99 -15.20
C PRO A 162 20.04 -7.25 -14.50
N GLN A 163 19.85 -7.20 -13.18
CA GLN A 163 19.30 -8.29 -12.36
C GLN A 163 17.85 -7.99 -11.92
N PHE A 164 17.07 -7.30 -12.74
CA PHE A 164 15.68 -6.99 -12.42
C PHE A 164 14.84 -8.27 -12.21
N ALA A 165 14.15 -8.34 -11.08
CA ALA A 165 13.46 -9.53 -10.59
C ALA A 165 12.40 -10.07 -11.54
N PHE A 166 11.76 -9.19 -12.31
CA PHE A 166 10.63 -9.53 -13.17
C PHE A 166 10.97 -9.60 -14.66
N THR A 167 12.25 -9.78 -15.00
CA THR A 167 12.68 -9.99 -16.40
C THR A 167 12.29 -11.39 -16.88
N ASN A 168 12.58 -12.42 -16.09
CA ASN A 168 12.32 -13.83 -16.44
C ASN A 168 11.13 -14.44 -15.69
N PHE A 169 10.71 -13.81 -14.59
CA PHE A 169 9.65 -14.29 -13.73
C PHE A 169 8.50 -13.29 -13.69
N SER A 170 7.28 -13.80 -13.63
CA SER A 170 6.11 -12.96 -13.36
C SER A 170 5.85 -12.90 -11.86
N LEU A 171 5.14 -11.87 -11.39
CA LEU A 171 4.68 -11.90 -10.00
C LEU A 171 3.66 -13.02 -9.77
N ALA A 172 2.88 -13.40 -10.79
CA ALA A 172 1.97 -14.55 -10.71
C ALA A 172 2.71 -15.87 -10.43
N SER A 173 3.88 -16.10 -11.03
CA SER A 173 4.69 -17.30 -10.73
C SER A 173 5.24 -17.27 -9.30
N ALA A 174 5.67 -16.10 -8.81
CA ALA A 174 6.10 -15.95 -7.42
C ALA A 174 4.94 -16.20 -6.42
N LEU A 175 3.73 -15.72 -6.75
CA LEU A 175 2.52 -15.99 -5.97
C LEU A 175 2.14 -17.47 -5.97
N ALA A 176 2.37 -18.18 -7.08
CA ALA A 176 2.15 -19.62 -7.17
C ALA A 176 3.17 -20.41 -6.33
N GLN A 177 4.45 -20.02 -6.37
CA GLN A 177 5.49 -20.66 -5.54
C GLN A 177 5.19 -20.55 -4.04
N ASN A 178 4.65 -19.41 -3.59
CA ASN A 178 4.28 -19.20 -2.19
C ASN A 178 2.82 -19.59 -1.88
N ALA A 179 2.19 -20.41 -2.73
CA ALA A 179 0.82 -20.92 -2.56
C ALA A 179 -0.28 -19.85 -2.36
N THR A 180 0.01 -18.58 -2.66
CA THR A 180 -0.98 -17.48 -2.61
C THR A 180 -1.94 -17.57 -3.78
N LEU A 181 -1.42 -18.01 -4.93
CA LEU A 181 -2.19 -18.30 -6.13
C LEU A 181 -2.17 -19.82 -6.37
N PRO A 182 -3.33 -20.49 -6.48
CA PRO A 182 -3.36 -21.91 -6.79
C PRO A 182 -2.85 -22.15 -8.21
N ALA A 183 -2.16 -23.27 -8.42
CA ALA A 183 -1.73 -23.74 -9.73
C ALA A 183 -2.12 -25.22 -9.88
N PRO A 184 -2.96 -25.60 -10.88
CA PRO A 184 -3.56 -24.74 -11.91
C PRO A 184 -4.65 -23.79 -11.37
N LEU A 185 -4.95 -22.73 -12.13
CA LEU A 185 -6.04 -21.82 -11.83
C LEU A 185 -7.40 -22.47 -12.06
N GLY A 186 -8.32 -22.31 -11.11
CA GLY A 186 -9.72 -22.70 -11.29
C GLY A 186 -10.48 -21.76 -12.23
N PRO A 187 -11.68 -22.15 -12.72
CA PRO A 187 -12.42 -21.39 -13.73
C PRO A 187 -12.67 -19.91 -13.37
N GLY A 188 -13.03 -19.62 -12.11
CA GLY A 188 -13.26 -18.25 -11.66
C GLY A 188 -12.00 -17.38 -11.65
N LEU A 189 -10.85 -17.95 -11.31
CA LEU A 189 -9.57 -17.22 -11.35
C LEU A 189 -9.07 -17.03 -12.79
N ASN A 190 -9.33 -17.99 -13.68
CA ASN A 190 -9.08 -17.81 -15.11
C ASN A 190 -9.91 -16.65 -15.67
N LEU A 191 -11.21 -16.58 -15.35
CA LEU A 191 -12.04 -15.47 -15.79
C LEU A 191 -11.50 -14.12 -15.30
N VAL A 192 -11.08 -14.02 -14.04
CA VAL A 192 -10.45 -12.80 -13.50
C VAL A 192 -9.16 -12.46 -14.23
N HIS A 193 -8.30 -13.46 -14.45
CA HIS A 193 -7.04 -13.28 -15.18
C HIS A 193 -7.28 -12.72 -16.59
N ASP A 194 -8.26 -13.30 -17.31
CA ASP A 194 -8.54 -12.96 -18.70
C ASP A 194 -9.28 -11.63 -18.86
N THR A 195 -10.09 -11.25 -17.87
CA THR A 195 -10.90 -10.01 -17.92
C THR A 195 -10.22 -8.79 -17.28
N ILE A 196 -9.52 -8.98 -16.17
CA ILE A 196 -8.89 -7.89 -15.39
C ILE A 196 -7.41 -7.79 -15.71
N GLY A 197 -6.73 -8.94 -15.84
CA GLY A 197 -5.31 -9.02 -16.15
C GLY A 197 -4.54 -9.95 -15.20
N PRO A 198 -3.21 -10.04 -15.37
CA PRO A 198 -2.39 -10.99 -14.65
C PRO A 198 -2.32 -10.71 -13.15
N PHE A 199 -2.49 -11.75 -12.34
CA PHE A 199 -2.32 -11.69 -10.88
C PHE A 199 -0.94 -11.15 -10.49
N GLY A 200 -0.89 -10.44 -9.37
CA GLY A 200 0.27 -9.68 -8.92
C GLY A 200 0.47 -8.33 -9.62
N SER A 201 -0.28 -8.02 -10.68
CA SER A 201 -0.19 -6.74 -11.40
C SER A 201 -1.51 -5.95 -11.42
N ILE A 202 -2.47 -6.34 -10.58
CA ILE A 202 -3.78 -5.72 -10.45
C ILE A 202 -3.73 -4.72 -9.30
N ASP A 203 -3.87 -3.44 -9.61
CA ASP A 203 -3.87 -2.36 -8.63
C ASP A 203 -5.30 -2.11 -8.13
N ALA A 204 -5.64 -2.61 -6.94
CA ALA A 204 -6.96 -2.40 -6.36
C ALA A 204 -7.04 -1.03 -5.67
N LYS A 205 -8.12 -0.28 -5.91
CA LYS A 205 -8.39 1.01 -5.24
C LYS A 205 -9.75 0.99 -4.56
N ARG A 206 -9.89 1.74 -3.46
CA ARG A 206 -11.21 2.02 -2.88
C ARG A 206 -11.96 2.97 -3.79
N VAL A 207 -13.24 2.68 -3.99
CA VAL A 207 -14.19 3.60 -4.60
C VAL A 207 -15.18 4.07 -3.54
N ALA A 208 -15.67 5.31 -3.67
CA ALA A 208 -16.70 5.81 -2.78
C ALA A 208 -17.98 4.98 -2.92
N CYS A 209 -18.72 4.85 -1.81
CA CYS A 209 -20.05 4.23 -1.86
C CYS A 209 -20.94 5.06 -2.78
N PRO A 210 -21.61 4.44 -3.78
CA PRO A 210 -22.47 5.16 -4.72
C PRO A 210 -23.52 6.02 -4.01
N ASP A 211 -23.73 7.23 -4.52
CA ASP A 211 -24.60 8.24 -3.90
C ASP A 211 -26.03 7.72 -3.70
N ALA A 212 -26.56 6.99 -4.68
CA ALA A 212 -27.86 6.36 -4.60
C ALA A 212 -27.97 5.43 -3.38
N LEU A 213 -26.95 4.61 -3.11
CA LEU A 213 -26.95 3.71 -1.95
C LEU A 213 -26.84 4.50 -0.64
N ARG A 214 -26.03 5.57 -0.62
CA ARG A 214 -25.91 6.47 0.54
C ARG A 214 -27.23 7.16 0.87
N GLN A 215 -27.98 7.59 -0.15
CA GLN A 215 -29.30 8.20 0.00
C GLN A 215 -30.33 7.22 0.55
N VAL A 216 -30.40 6.01 -0.02
CA VAL A 216 -31.31 4.95 0.48
C VAL A 216 -31.02 4.63 1.95
N TYR A 217 -29.74 4.45 2.30
CA TYR A 217 -29.35 4.19 3.69
C TYR A 217 -29.76 5.33 4.64
N ARG A 218 -29.52 6.58 4.24
CA ARG A 218 -29.91 7.76 5.03
C ARG A 218 -31.42 7.81 5.26
N ASN A 219 -32.20 7.75 4.19
CA ASN A 219 -33.66 7.85 4.25
C ASN A 219 -34.26 6.73 5.12
N LEU A 220 -33.73 5.50 5.00
CA LEU A 220 -34.17 4.39 5.83
C LEU A 220 -33.82 4.61 7.31
N THR A 221 -32.62 5.09 7.59
CA THR A 221 -32.18 5.37 8.97
C THR A 221 -33.03 6.48 9.60
N GLU A 222 -33.29 7.57 8.86
CA GLU A 222 -34.17 8.66 9.29
C GLU A 222 -35.59 8.18 9.56
N ALA A 223 -36.17 7.39 8.65
CA ALA A 223 -37.50 6.81 8.83
C ALA A 223 -37.59 5.90 10.06
N LEU A 224 -36.56 5.06 10.30
CA LEU A 224 -36.49 4.20 11.47
C LEU A 224 -36.36 5.00 12.77
N VAL A 225 -35.50 6.03 12.80
CA VAL A 225 -35.35 6.89 13.99
C VAL A 225 -36.66 7.61 14.31
N LEU A 226 -37.37 8.12 13.29
CA LEU A 226 -38.69 8.72 13.48
C LEU A 226 -39.68 7.72 14.05
N LEU A 227 -39.74 6.49 13.52
CA LEU A 227 -40.65 5.46 14.03
C LEU A 227 -40.34 5.04 15.47
N VAL A 228 -39.07 5.02 15.87
CA VAL A 228 -38.64 4.61 17.22
C VAL A 228 -38.82 5.72 18.26
N ASN A 229 -38.74 7.00 17.84
CA ASN A 229 -38.90 8.17 18.72
C ASN A 229 -40.36 8.65 18.87
N VAL A 230 -41.33 7.99 18.22
CA VAL A 230 -42.76 8.20 18.49
C VAL A 230 -43.20 7.23 19.58
N ASN A 231 -42.82 7.56 20.81
CA ASN A 231 -43.37 7.10 22.11
C ASN A 231 -43.03 8.16 23.16
#